data_AF-A0A947AIE7-F1
#
_entry.id   AF-A0A947AIE7-F1
#
_cell.length_a   1.000
_cell.length_b   1.000
_cell.length_c   1.000
_cell.angle_alpha   90.00
_cell.angle_beta   90.00
_cell.angle_gamma   90.00
#
_symmetry.space_group_name_H-M   'P 1'
#
loop_
_entity.id
_entity.type
_entity.pdbx_description
1 polymer ?
#
loop_
_entity_poly.entity_id
_entity_poly.type
_entity_poly.pdbx_seq_one_letter_code
_entity_poly.pdbx_strand_id
1 'polypeptide(L)'
;MRTQAESRNRYVVKILIRVISNIIIFTGLVLLILVLYNAALGTLSNLVFEGSTDSSLWNVIAIGLSLPVPLHVISIGLLLQKKWLPHRWVKISWIAIILSGCWLGIALFIKLFLLK
;
A
#
# COMPACT_ATOMS: atom_id res chain seq x y z
N MET A 1 7.98 5.09 -43.08
CA MET A 1 8.60 4.07 -42.20
C MET A 1 8.75 4.46 -40.73
N ARG A 2 8.68 5.75 -40.32
CA ARG A 2 8.76 6.15 -38.88
C ARG A 2 7.57 5.68 -38.00
N THR A 3 6.43 5.33 -38.61
CA THR A 3 5.18 5.01 -37.92
C THR A 3 5.15 3.64 -37.20
N GLN A 4 5.96 2.67 -37.64
CA GLN A 4 6.00 1.34 -36.99
C GLN A 4 6.90 1.29 -35.75
N ALA A 5 7.98 2.09 -35.72
CA ALA A 5 8.87 2.16 -34.56
C ALA A 5 8.18 2.84 -33.36
N GLU A 6 7.44 3.93 -33.60
CA GLU A 6 6.67 4.61 -32.55
C GLU A 6 5.52 3.76 -31.99
N SER A 7 4.85 2.97 -32.83
CA SER A 7 3.77 2.10 -32.35
C SER A 7 4.34 1.02 -31.42
N ARG A 8 5.42 0.33 -31.83
CA ARG A 8 6.11 -0.69 -31.02
C ARG A 8 6.57 -0.12 -29.68
N ASN A 9 7.16 1.08 -29.66
CA ASN A 9 7.65 1.69 -28.43
C ASN A 9 6.50 1.98 -27.43
N ARG A 10 5.35 2.46 -27.92
CA ARG A 10 4.15 2.65 -27.08
C ARG A 10 3.60 1.34 -26.51
N TYR A 11 3.70 0.23 -27.23
CA TYR A 11 3.28 -1.08 -26.72
C TYR A 11 4.21 -1.58 -25.61
N VAL A 12 5.53 -1.48 -25.79
CA VAL A 12 6.52 -1.90 -24.79
C VAL A 12 6.35 -1.10 -23.49
N VAL A 13 6.20 0.22 -23.58
CA VAL A 13 5.97 1.09 -22.42
C VAL A 13 4.69 0.69 -21.67
N LYS A 14 3.61 0.40 -22.40
CA LYS A 14 2.33 -0.06 -21.80
C LYS A 14 2.49 -1.37 -21.04
N ILE A 15 3.24 -2.33 -21.59
CA ILE A 15 3.50 -3.62 -20.94
C ILE A 15 4.35 -3.42 -19.69
N LEU A 16 5.43 -2.62 -19.77
CA LEU A 16 6.29 -2.31 -18.63
C LEU A 16 5.51 -1.68 -17.47
N ILE A 17 4.68 -0.67 -17.76
CA ILE A 17 3.83 -0.04 -16.73
C ILE A 17 2.91 -1.08 -16.09
N ARG A 18 2.34 -2.00 -16.87
CA ARG A 18 1.45 -3.04 -16.36
C ARG A 18 2.19 -4.02 -15.45
N VAL A 19 3.39 -4.47 -15.85
CA VAL A 19 4.25 -5.36 -15.05
C VAL A 19 4.65 -4.69 -13.75
N ILE A 20 5.17 -3.45 -13.81
CA ILE A 20 5.58 -2.68 -12.62
C ILE A 20 4.38 -2.50 -11.67
N SER A 21 3.21 -2.15 -12.21
CA SER A 21 2.03 -1.97 -11.38
C SER A 21 1.59 -3.27 -10.70
N ASN A 22 1.66 -4.41 -11.40
CA ASN A 22 1.38 -5.71 -10.80
C ASN A 22 2.39 -6.05 -9.68
N ILE A 23 3.68 -5.74 -9.87
CA ILE A 23 4.70 -5.93 -8.85
C ILE A 23 4.38 -5.07 -7.61
N ILE A 24 4.01 -3.80 -7.81
CA ILE A 24 3.64 -2.89 -6.71
C ILE A 24 2.43 -3.44 -5.94
N ILE A 25 1.37 -3.87 -6.64
CA ILE A 25 0.19 -4.48 -5.99
C ILE A 25 0.59 -5.73 -5.21
N PHE A 26 1.41 -6.59 -5.81
CA PHE A 26 1.88 -7.82 -5.18
C PHE A 26 2.68 -7.53 -3.90
N THR A 27 3.61 -6.57 -3.95
CA THR A 27 4.36 -6.11 -2.77
C THR A 27 3.42 -5.58 -1.69
N GLY A 28 2.42 -4.78 -2.07
CA GLY A 28 1.42 -4.26 -1.13
C GLY A 28 0.58 -5.37 -0.48
N LEU A 29 0.20 -6.40 -1.24
CA LEU A 29 -0.51 -7.58 -0.72
C LEU A 29 0.38 -8.41 0.22
N VAL A 30 1.64 -8.62 -0.12
CA VAL A 30 2.60 -9.33 0.75
C VAL A 30 2.77 -8.58 2.07
N LEU A 31 2.92 -7.25 2.02
CA LEU A 31 2.99 -6.42 3.23
C LEU A 31 1.70 -6.51 4.05
N LEU A 32 0.53 -6.52 3.40
CA LEU A 32 -0.75 -6.68 4.08
C LEU A 32 -0.84 -8.02 4.81
N ILE A 33 -0.48 -9.10 4.13
CA ILE A 33 -0.47 -10.46 4.71
C ILE A 33 0.52 -10.51 5.89
N LEU A 34 1.69 -9.90 5.76
CA LEU A 34 2.70 -9.88 6.82
C LEU A 34 2.20 -9.10 8.05
N VAL A 35 1.53 -7.97 7.85
CA VAL A 35 0.90 -7.21 8.96
C VAL A 35 -0.20 -8.04 9.62
N LEU A 36 -1.09 -8.66 8.85
CA LEU A 36 -2.17 -9.51 9.38
C LEU A 36 -1.64 -10.75 10.10
N TYR A 37 -0.57 -11.35 9.60
CA TYR A 37 0.08 -12.51 10.20
C TYR A 37 0.70 -12.14 11.57
N ASN A 38 1.47 -11.06 11.64
CA ASN A 38 2.05 -10.59 12.90
C ASN A 38 0.98 -10.08 13.88
N ALA A 39 -0.11 -9.50 13.37
CA ALA A 39 -1.26 -9.11 14.18
C ALA A 39 -1.94 -10.32 14.82
N ALA A 40 -2.16 -11.40 14.05
CA ALA A 40 -2.76 -12.64 14.51
C ALA A 40 -1.88 -13.38 15.52
N LEU A 41 -0.56 -13.27 15.38
CA LEU A 41 0.41 -13.79 16.35
C LEU A 41 0.56 -12.93 17.61
N GLY A 42 -0.01 -11.72 17.64
CA GLY A 42 0.15 -10.78 18.75
C GLY A 42 1.53 -10.12 18.84
N THR A 43 2.44 -10.41 17.91
CA THR A 43 3.82 -9.90 17.90
C THR A 43 3.97 -8.54 17.22
N LEU A 44 2.90 -8.03 16.60
CA LEU A 44 2.94 -6.77 15.87
C LEU A 44 3.23 -5.56 16.79
N SER A 45 2.72 -5.56 18.02
CA SER A 45 3.01 -4.49 19.00
C SER A 45 4.51 -4.41 19.31
N ASN A 46 5.18 -5.55 19.50
CA ASN A 46 6.62 -5.61 19.76
C ASN A 46 7.47 -5.15 18.57
N LEU A 47 7.00 -5.38 17.34
CA LEU A 47 7.67 -4.91 16.12
C LEU A 47 7.51 -3.39 15.88
N VAL A 48 6.39 -2.82 16.32
CA VAL A 48 6.07 -1.40 16.09
C VAL A 48 6.53 -0.52 17.26
N PHE A 49 6.42 -1.02 18.48
CA PHE A 49 6.76 -0.38 19.73
C PHE A 49 7.72 -1.29 20.51
N GLU A 50 9.02 -1.01 20.39
CA GLU A 50 10.06 -1.73 21.15
C GLU A 50 9.78 -1.58 22.65
N GLY A 51 9.57 -2.70 23.35
CA GLY A 51 9.32 -2.73 24.79
C GLY A 51 7.87 -2.50 25.24
N SER A 52 6.90 -2.49 24.32
CA SER A 52 5.48 -2.48 24.71
C SER A 52 5.05 -3.84 25.27
N THR A 53 4.48 -3.86 26.48
CA THR A 53 3.88 -5.07 27.07
C THR A 53 2.82 -5.67 26.15
N ASP A 54 2.76 -7.01 26.03
CA ASP A 54 1.79 -7.82 25.27
C ASP A 54 0.34 -7.58 25.69
N SER A 55 -0.18 -6.40 25.40
CA SER A 55 -1.53 -5.97 25.70
C SER A 55 -2.30 -5.84 24.40
N SER A 56 -3.51 -6.39 24.38
CA SER A 56 -4.38 -6.44 23.20
C SER A 56 -4.64 -5.05 22.62
N LEU A 57 -4.68 -4.01 23.45
CA LEU A 57 -4.84 -2.63 23.03
C LEU A 57 -3.66 -2.14 22.20
N TRP A 58 -2.42 -2.44 22.59
CA TRP A 58 -1.22 -2.07 21.83
C TRP A 58 -1.15 -2.81 20.50
N ASN A 59 -1.60 -4.06 20.45
CA ASN A 59 -1.70 -4.81 19.20
C ASN A 59 -2.73 -4.17 18.25
N VAL A 60 -3.90 -3.75 18.74
CA VAL A 60 -4.92 -3.04 17.93
C VAL A 60 -4.37 -1.71 17.39
N ILE A 61 -3.65 -0.94 18.22
CA ILE A 61 -3.01 0.30 17.80
C ILE A 61 -1.93 0.04 16.74
N ALA A 62 -1.10 -0.99 16.93
CA ALA A 62 -0.08 -1.40 15.98
C ALA A 62 -0.67 -1.81 14.62
N ILE A 63 -1.82 -2.50 14.61
CA ILE A 63 -2.57 -2.84 13.40
C ILE A 63 -3.02 -1.56 12.69
N GLY A 64 -3.63 -0.63 13.43
CA GLY A 64 -4.11 0.65 12.90
C GLY A 64 -3.00 1.52 12.31
N LEU A 65 -1.77 1.44 12.84
CA LEU A 65 -0.61 2.16 12.32
C LEU A 65 0.08 1.46 11.15
N SER A 66 -0.03 0.12 11.07
CA SER A 66 0.67 -0.69 10.06
C SER A 66 -0.15 -0.95 8.80
N LEU A 67 -1.49 -0.99 8.89
CA LEU A 67 -2.42 -1.14 7.76
C LEU A 67 -2.36 -0.05 6.66
N PRO A 68 -2.09 1.24 6.97
CA PRO A 68 -2.13 2.30 5.96
C PRO A 68 -1.08 2.13 4.88
N VAL A 69 0.11 1.64 5.24
CA VAL A 69 1.24 1.44 4.32
C VAL A 69 0.90 0.45 3.19
N PRO A 70 0.52 -0.82 3.47
CA PRO A 70 0.16 -1.76 2.42
C PRO A 70 -1.06 -1.31 1.61
N LEU A 71 -2.08 -0.73 2.26
CA LEU A 71 -3.25 -0.19 1.56
C LEU A 71 -2.88 0.93 0.59
N HIS A 72 -1.97 1.82 0.99
CA HIS A 72 -1.48 2.90 0.14
C HIS A 72 -0.71 2.36 -1.08
N VAL A 73 0.19 1.39 -0.86
CA VAL A 73 0.97 0.73 -1.92
C VAL A 73 0.06 0.03 -2.94
N ILE A 74 -0.93 -0.73 -2.47
CA ILE A 74 -1.93 -1.37 -3.35
C ILE A 74 -2.68 -0.31 -4.15
N SER A 75 -3.09 0.78 -3.51
CA SER A 75 -3.86 1.84 -4.15
C SER A 75 -3.06 2.57 -5.24
N ILE A 76 -1.75 2.82 -5.01
CA ILE A 76 -0.83 3.36 -6.04
C ILE A 76 -0.75 2.41 -7.24
N GLY A 77 -0.57 1.11 -6.99
CA GLY A 77 -0.50 0.10 -8.04
C GLY A 77 -1.79 0.05 -8.88
N LEU A 78 -2.96 0.14 -8.24
CA LEU A 78 -4.25 0.23 -8.91
C LEU A 78 -4.41 1.53 -9.71
N LEU A 79 -3.93 2.67 -9.20
CA LEU A 79 -4.03 3.94 -9.92
C LEU A 79 -3.10 3.99 -11.14
N LEU A 80 -1.92 3.38 -11.08
CA LEU A 80 -1.05 3.20 -12.24
C LEU A 80 -1.74 2.38 -13.35
N GLN A 81 -2.63 1.47 -12.96
CA GLN A 81 -3.48 0.69 -13.88
C GLN A 81 -4.81 1.37 -14.25
N LYS A 82 -5.06 2.63 -13.86
CA LYS A 82 -6.37 3.30 -14.06
C LYS A 82 -6.89 3.28 -15.51
N LYS A 83 -5.97 3.27 -16.50
CA LYS A 83 -6.33 3.21 -17.93
C LYS A 83 -6.89 1.86 -18.37
N TRP A 84 -6.73 0.82 -17.55
CA TRP A 84 -7.08 -0.56 -17.84
C TRP A 84 -8.17 -1.08 -16.88
N LEU A 85 -8.53 -0.31 -15.85
CA LEU A 85 -9.54 -0.64 -14.86
C LEU A 85 -10.91 -0.07 -15.25
N PRO A 86 -12.01 -0.76 -14.89
CA PRO A 86 -13.35 -0.22 -15.05
C PRO A 86 -13.51 1.08 -14.25
N HIS A 87 -14.25 2.05 -14.81
CA HIS A 87 -14.36 3.42 -14.27
C HIS A 87 -14.80 3.49 -12.80
N ARG A 88 -15.56 2.49 -12.33
CA ARG A 88 -15.99 2.36 -10.91
C ARG A 88 -14.81 2.15 -9.97
N TRP A 89 -13.86 1.30 -10.35
CA TRP A 89 -12.68 1.00 -9.55
C TRP A 89 -11.72 2.17 -9.47
N VAL A 90 -11.65 3.00 -10.51
CA VAL A 90 -10.80 4.21 -10.52
C VAL A 90 -11.23 5.20 -9.43
N LYS A 91 -12.55 5.40 -9.24
CA LYS A 91 -13.06 6.28 -8.17
C LYS A 91 -12.72 5.74 -6.79
N ILE A 92 -12.89 4.43 -6.59
CA ILE A 92 -12.58 3.76 -5.33
C ILE A 92 -11.08 3.88 -5.03
N SER A 93 -10.21 3.61 -6.01
CA SER A 93 -8.76 3.74 -5.85
C SER A 93 -8.34 5.17 -5.51
N TRP A 94 -9.01 6.18 -6.09
CA TRP A 94 -8.69 7.58 -5.80
C TRP A 94 -9.04 7.97 -4.36
N ILE A 95 -10.23 7.57 -3.90
CA ILE A 95 -10.65 7.74 -2.51
C ILE A 95 -9.71 6.98 -1.58
N ALA A 96 -9.35 5.74 -1.93
CA ALA A 96 -8.43 4.91 -1.15
C ALA A 96 -7.03 5.54 -1.03
N ILE A 97 -6.53 6.24 -2.07
CA ILE A 97 -5.25 6.95 -2.00
C ILE A 97 -5.32 8.14 -1.05
N ILE A 98 -6.38 8.94 -1.12
CA ILE A 98 -6.52 10.09 -0.22
C ILE A 98 -6.68 9.63 1.22
N LEU A 99 -7.57 8.65 1.44
CA LEU A 99 -7.84 8.13 2.77
C LEU A 99 -6.60 7.46 3.36
N SER A 100 -5.92 6.60 2.58
CA SER A 100 -4.68 5.95 3.03
C SER A 100 -3.52 6.92 3.17
N GLY A 101 -3.40 7.94 2.32
CA GLY A 101 -2.36 8.96 2.44
C GLY A 101 -2.54 9.84 3.67
N CYS A 102 -3.78 10.27 3.93
CA CYS A 102 -4.13 11.00 5.16
C CYS A 102 -3.88 10.14 6.40
N TRP A 103 -4.32 8.88 6.37
CA TRP A 103 -4.10 7.94 7.46
C TRP A 103 -2.61 7.65 7.67
N LEU A 104 -1.84 7.44 6.62
CA LEU A 104 -0.39 7.23 6.69
C LEU A 104 0.33 8.45 7.26
N GLY A 105 -0.11 9.66 6.90
CA GLY A 105 0.37 10.90 7.52
C GLY A 105 0.11 10.95 9.02
N ILE A 106 -1.11 10.61 9.45
CA ILE A 106 -1.48 10.52 10.88
C ILE A 106 -0.65 9.44 11.58
N ALA A 107 -0.49 8.27 10.98
CA ALA A 107 0.25 7.15 11.55
C ALA A 107 1.74 7.50 11.73
N LEU A 108 2.35 8.15 10.74
CA LEU A 108 3.71 8.67 10.84
C LEU A 108 3.83 9.75 11.92
N PHE A 109 2.87 10.68 11.97
CA PHE A 109 2.85 11.73 12.99
C PHE A 109 2.78 11.16 14.40
N ILE A 110 1.89 10.19 14.63
CA ILE A 110 1.76 9.46 15.89
C ILE A 110 3.05 8.72 16.22
N LYS A 111 3.65 8.00 15.26
CA LYS A 111 4.91 7.28 15.46
C LYS A 111 6.05 8.24 15.86
N LEU A 112 6.14 9.40 15.21
CA LEU A 112 7.16 10.41 15.47
C LEU A 112 7.01 11.08 16.85
N PHE A 113 5.78 11.15 17.37
CA PHE A 113 5.48 11.72 18.68
C PHE A 113 5.54 10.70 19.83
N LEU A 114 5.20 9.42 19.58
CA LEU A 114 5.19 8.34 20.57
C LEU A 114 6.53 7.61 20.72
N LEU A 115 7.32 7.46 19.66
CA LEU A 115 8.67 6.85 19.72
C LEU A 115 9.77 7.89 20.00
N LYS A 116 9.44 8.96 20.72
CA LYS A 116 10.41 9.97 21.14
C LYS A 116 10.84 9.76 22.59
#